data_AF-A0ABD2L602-F1
#
_entry.id   AF-A0ABD2L602-F1
#
_cell.length_a   1.000
_cell.length_b   1.000
_cell.length_c   1.000
_cell.angle_alpha   90.00
_cell.angle_beta   90.00
_cell.angle_gamma   90.00
#
_symmetry.space_group_name_H-M   'P 1'
#
loop_
_entity.id
_entity.type
_entity.pdbx_description
1 polymer ?
#
loop_
_entity_poly.entity_id
_entity_poly.type
_entity_poly.pdbx_seq_one_letter_code
_entity_poly.pdbx_strand_id
1 'polypeptide(L)'
;MVPFRDPKTVAEKRFNTALCKGRSVIEHAFGIFKQRFSIAKTSCRLNLRRIATAILAATVLHNIAIEMRLPEPPATEEPNENDDLNEINEDENRNVFLNDRQARQAGIQKRQELVARFT
;
A
#
# COMPACT_ATOMS: atom_id res chain seq x y z
N MET A 1 -1.05 8.67 0.41
CA MET A 1 -2.00 9.75 0.78
C MET A 1 -2.39 9.59 2.25
N VAL A 2 -2.37 10.66 3.04
CA VAL A 2 -2.59 10.58 4.50
C VAL A 2 -3.99 11.09 4.85
N PRO A 3 -4.78 10.37 5.68
CA PRO A 3 -6.07 10.86 6.14
C PRO A 3 -5.94 12.18 6.93
N PHE A 4 -7.03 12.93 7.05
CA PHE A 4 -7.09 14.04 7.99
C PHE A 4 -7.07 13.50 9.42
N ARG A 5 -6.15 14.00 10.25
CA ARG A 5 -6.06 13.61 11.67
C ARG A 5 -7.27 14.10 12.46
N ASP A 6 -7.76 15.30 12.15
CA ASP A 6 -8.94 15.92 12.74
C ASP A 6 -9.87 16.42 11.61
N PRO A 7 -10.75 15.56 11.06
CA PRO A 7 -11.67 15.94 10.00
C PRO A 7 -12.83 16.77 10.55
N LYS A 8 -12.91 18.03 10.14
CA LYS A 8 -13.89 19.02 10.63
C LYS A 8 -15.14 19.04 9.76
N THR A 9 -14.98 18.90 8.45
CA THR A 9 -16.11 18.98 7.50
C THR A 9 -16.70 17.61 7.19
N VAL A 10 -17.96 17.57 6.73
CA VAL A 10 -18.60 16.33 6.25
C VAL A 10 -17.82 15.74 5.06
N ALA A 11 -17.34 16.60 4.16
CA ALA A 11 -16.51 16.21 3.02
C ALA A 11 -15.21 15.50 3.45
N GLU A 12 -14.49 16.06 4.44
CA GLU A 12 -13.27 15.45 4.99
C GLU A 12 -13.54 14.10 5.66
N LYS A 13 -14.66 13.97 6.39
CA LYS A 13 -15.08 12.70 7.00
C LYS A 13 -15.37 11.66 5.92
N ARG A 14 -16.16 12.01 4.89
CA ARG A 14 -16.47 11.12 3.76
C ARG A 14 -15.22 10.71 3.00
N PHE A 15 -14.31 11.65 2.77
CA PHE A 15 -13.01 11.38 2.16
C PHE A 15 -12.19 10.37 2.98
N ASN A 16 -12.04 10.58 4.30
CA ASN A 16 -11.32 9.66 5.17
C ASN A 16 -11.95 8.26 5.15
N THR A 17 -13.28 8.17 5.24
CA THR A 17 -13.99 6.88 5.17
C THR A 17 -13.73 6.18 3.84
N ALA A 18 -13.81 6.88 2.71
CA ALA A 18 -13.53 6.30 1.40
C ALA A 18 -12.07 5.84 1.27
N LEU A 19 -11.12 6.64 1.76
CA LEU A 19 -9.70 6.30 1.77
C LEU A 19 -9.43 5.03 2.61
N CYS A 20 -9.98 4.95 3.82
CA CYS A 20 -9.83 3.79 4.68
C CYS A 20 -10.46 2.52 4.06
N LYS A 21 -11.65 2.64 3.47
CA LYS A 21 -12.29 1.52 2.77
C LYS A 21 -11.45 1.03 1.59
N GLY A 22 -10.95 1.94 0.77
CA GLY A 22 -10.07 1.60 -0.36
C GLY A 22 -8.78 0.91 0.10
N ARG A 23 -8.16 1.40 1.18
CA ARG A 23 -6.98 0.77 1.79
C ARG A 23 -7.26 -0.64 2.27
N SER A 24 -8.34 -0.84 3.03
CA SER A 24 -8.71 -2.16 3.54
C SER A 24 -8.89 -3.19 2.42
N VAL A 25 -9.52 -2.80 1.29
CA VAL A 25 -9.67 -3.68 0.12
C VAL A 25 -8.32 -4.07 -0.47
N ILE A 26 -7.41 -3.10 -0.63
CA ILE A 26 -6.08 -3.32 -1.20
C ILE A 26 -5.19 -4.14 -0.27
N GLU A 27 -5.17 -3.80 1.02
CA GLU A 27 -4.44 -4.54 2.06
C GLU A 27 -4.90 -5.99 2.13
N HIS A 28 -6.22 -6.23 2.07
CA HIS A 28 -6.77 -7.57 2.05
C HIS A 28 -6.39 -8.34 0.77
N ALA A 29 -6.49 -7.71 -0.40
CA ALA A 29 -6.08 -8.33 -1.66
C ALA A 29 -4.60 -8.72 -1.67
N PHE A 30 -3.71 -7.84 -1.18
CA PHE A 30 -2.29 -8.15 -1.05
C PHE A 30 -2.01 -9.20 0.02
N GLY A 31 -2.74 -9.21 1.13
CA GLY A 31 -2.64 -10.26 2.15
C GLY A 31 -2.95 -11.65 1.57
N ILE A 32 -4.06 -11.78 0.84
CA ILE A 32 -4.40 -13.03 0.14
C ILE A 32 -3.33 -13.40 -0.88
N PHE A 33 -2.81 -12.42 -1.64
CA PHE A 33 -1.76 -12.65 -2.62
C PHE A 33 -0.47 -13.19 -1.99
N LYS A 34 0.00 -12.57 -0.90
CA LYS A 34 1.20 -12.97 -0.14
C LYS A 34 1.03 -14.36 0.50
N GLN A 35 -0.15 -14.66 1.03
CA GLN A 35 -0.45 -15.98 1.59
C GLN A 35 -0.51 -17.07 0.51
N ARG A 36 -1.03 -16.75 -0.68
CA ARG A 36 -1.14 -17.71 -1.79
C ARG A 36 0.20 -17.97 -2.46
N PHE A 37 1.04 -16.95 -2.60
CA PHE A 37 2.32 -17.05 -3.31
C PHE A 37 3.48 -16.63 -2.41
N SER A 38 4.23 -17.62 -1.90
CA SER A 38 5.38 -17.40 -1.01
C SER A 38 6.46 -16.48 -1.59
N ILE A 39 6.56 -16.38 -2.91
CA ILE A 39 7.44 -15.44 -3.61
C ILE A 39 7.20 -13.98 -3.22
N ALA A 40 5.98 -13.63 -2.80
CA ALA A 40 5.62 -12.30 -2.35
C ALA A 40 5.75 -12.11 -0.83
N LYS A 41 5.99 -13.18 -0.07
CA LYS A 41 6.10 -13.16 1.41
C LYS A 41 7.53 -13.32 1.90
N THR A 42 8.35 -14.14 1.24
CA THR A 42 9.69 -14.50 1.72
C THR A 42 10.77 -14.04 0.76
N SER A 43 12.01 -13.93 1.27
CA SER A 43 13.19 -13.65 0.45
C SER A 43 13.31 -14.69 -0.68
N CYS A 44 13.13 -14.21 -1.90
CA CYS A 44 13.13 -15.05 -3.08
C CYS A 44 14.56 -15.46 -3.45
N ARG A 45 14.83 -16.77 -3.58
CA ARG A 45 16.14 -17.29 -4.04
C ARG A 45 16.32 -17.21 -5.56
N LEU A 46 15.41 -16.51 -6.27
CA LEU A 46 15.53 -16.31 -7.71
C LEU A 46 16.54 -15.21 -8.01
N ASN A 47 17.20 -15.34 -9.15
CA ASN A 47 17.98 -14.25 -9.72
C ASN A 47 17.11 -12.99 -9.87
N LEU A 48 17.64 -11.82 -9.50
CA LEU A 48 16.95 -10.52 -9.60
C LEU A 48 16.25 -10.29 -10.94
N ARG A 49 16.90 -10.70 -12.05
CA ARG A 49 16.32 -10.60 -13.41
C ARG A 49 15.02 -11.36 -13.60
N ARG A 50 14.75 -12.40 -12.80
CA ARG A 50 13.59 -13.28 -12.90
C ARG A 50 12.49 -12.95 -11.88
N ILE A 51 12.80 -12.20 -10.82
CA ILE A 51 11.85 -11.87 -9.76
C ILE A 51 10.63 -11.15 -10.34
N ALA A 52 10.84 -10.12 -11.16
CA ALA A 52 9.75 -9.37 -11.78
C ALA A 52 8.83 -10.27 -12.62
N THR A 53 9.41 -11.17 -13.42
CA THR A 53 8.65 -12.13 -14.24
C THR A 53 7.86 -13.11 -13.38
N ALA A 54 8.45 -13.59 -12.28
CA ALA A 54 7.80 -14.52 -11.39
C ALA A 54 6.65 -13.86 -10.59
N ILE A 55 6.83 -12.60 -10.16
CA ILE A 55 5.73 -11.80 -9.57
C ILE A 55 4.62 -11.62 -10.59
N LEU A 56 4.93 -11.24 -11.83
CA LEU A 56 3.92 -11.06 -12.88
C LEU A 56 3.14 -12.34 -13.14
N ALA A 57 3.83 -13.49 -13.26
CA ALA A 57 3.21 -14.78 -13.41
C ALA A 57 2.29 -15.12 -12.23
N ALA A 58 2.74 -14.87 -10.99
CA ALA A 58 1.92 -15.05 -9.79
C ALA A 58 0.66 -14.15 -9.82
N THR A 59 0.76 -12.90 -10.26
CA THR A 59 -0.40 -11.99 -10.41
C THR A 59 -1.41 -12.52 -11.43
N VAL A 60 -0.95 -13.04 -12.57
CA VAL A 60 -1.85 -13.66 -13.56
C VAL A 60 -2.54 -14.88 -12.98
N LEU A 61 -1.79 -15.77 -12.30
CA LEU A 61 -2.35 -16.95 -11.63
C LEU A 61 -3.34 -16.57 -10.52
N HIS A 62 -3.10 -15.47 -9.80
CA HIS A 62 -4.02 -14.95 -8.79
C HIS A 62 -5.37 -14.56 -9.40
N ASN A 63 -5.34 -13.84 -10.53
CA ASN A 63 -6.56 -13.45 -11.22
C ASN A 63 -7.36 -14.67 -11.71
N ILE A 64 -6.66 -15.68 -12.25
CA ILE A 64 -7.29 -16.95 -12.63
C ILE A 64 -7.92 -17.65 -11.41
N ALA A 65 -7.23 -17.66 -10.26
CA ALA A 65 -7.76 -18.25 -9.03
C ALA A 65 -9.04 -17.55 -8.55
N ILE A 66 -9.12 -16.22 -8.67
CA ILE A 66 -10.32 -15.44 -8.37
C ILE A 66 -11.46 -15.81 -9.32
N GLU A 67 -11.18 -15.86 -10.63
CA GLU A 67 -12.17 -16.20 -11.65
C GLU A 67 -12.75 -17.61 -11.45
N MET A 68 -11.88 -18.56 -11.10
CA MET A 68 -12.26 -19.94 -10.76
C MET A 68 -12.89 -20.10 -9.37
N ARG A 69 -13.00 -19.01 -8.57
CA ARG A 69 -13.51 -19.02 -7.19
C ARG A 69 -12.82 -20.06 -6.32
N LEU A 70 -11.50 -20.20 -6.47
CA LEU A 70 -10.72 -21.06 -5.60
C LEU A 70 -10.78 -20.55 -4.16
N PRO A 71 -10.77 -21.44 -3.16
CA PRO A 71 -10.78 -21.02 -1.77
C PRO A 71 -9.60 -20.08 -1.47
N GLU A 72 -9.85 -19.14 -0.57
CA GLU A 72 -8.80 -18.29 -0.03
C GLU A 72 -7.82 -19.13 0.79
N PRO A 73 -6.51 -18.83 0.73
CA PRO A 73 -5.54 -19.44 1.62
C PRO A 73 -5.91 -19.12 3.08
N PRO A 74 -5.56 -20.01 4.03
CA PRO A 74 -5.81 -19.75 5.43
C PRO A 74 -5.09 -18.49 5.88
N ALA A 75 -5.77 -17.67 6.68
CA ALA A 75 -5.16 -16.49 7.27
C ALA A 75 -3.96 -16.91 8.14
N THR A 76 -2.80 -16.34 7.86
CA THR A 76 -1.62 -16.47 8.72
C THR A 76 -1.32 -15.11 9.35
N GLU A 77 -0.90 -15.11 10.61
CA GLU A 77 -0.34 -13.91 11.24
C GLU A 77 0.86 -13.43 10.41
N GLU A 78 0.74 -12.24 9.83
CA GLU A 78 1.86 -11.57 9.16
C GLU A 78 2.56 -10.66 10.16
N PRO A 79 3.92 -10.68 10.21
CA PRO A 79 4.68 -9.69 10.96
C PRO A 79 4.29 -8.27 10.54
N ASN A 80 4.22 -7.34 11.48
CA ASN A 80 3.97 -5.93 11.18
C ASN A 80 5.16 -5.34 10.40
N GLU A 81 5.03 -5.22 9.08
CA GLU A 81 6.08 -4.69 8.18
C GLU A 81 6.46 -3.21 8.49
N ASN A 82 5.72 -2.51 9.35
CA ASN A 82 6.04 -1.12 9.74
C ASN A 82 7.17 -1.00 10.77
N ASP A 83 7.58 -2.09 11.42
CA ASP A 83 8.59 -2.03 12.49
C ASP A 83 10.03 -1.91 11.94
N ASP A 84 10.28 -2.31 10.68
CA ASP A 84 11.60 -2.32 10.01
C ASP A 84 12.01 -0.98 9.37
N LEU A 85 11.18 0.07 9.41
CA LEU A 85 11.47 1.37 8.76
C LEU A 85 12.34 2.33 9.59
N ASN A 86 12.93 1.87 10.70
CA ASN A 86 13.59 2.74 11.68
C ASN A 86 15.10 2.97 11.46
N GLU A 87 15.72 2.41 10.42
CA GLU A 87 17.14 2.66 10.10
C GLU A 87 17.30 3.51 8.82
N ILE A 88 17.20 4.83 8.97
CA ILE A 88 17.60 5.80 7.93
C ILE A 88 18.69 6.69 8.52
N ASN A 89 19.87 6.72 7.87
CA ASN A 89 21.05 7.47 8.30
C ASN A 89 20.78 8.98 8.48
N GLU A 90 21.28 9.56 9.57
CA GLU A 90 21.04 10.97 9.94
C GLU A 90 21.59 11.99 8.92
N ASP A 91 22.59 11.61 8.13
CA ASP A 91 23.23 12.48 7.13
C ASP A 91 22.45 12.59 5.80
N GLU A 92 21.72 11.55 5.38
CA GLU A 92 20.81 11.62 4.21
C GLU A 92 19.59 12.51 4.49
N ASN A 93 19.25 12.69 5.77
CA ASN A 93 18.09 13.42 6.24
C ASN A 93 18.14 14.90 5.78
N ARG A 94 19.31 15.57 5.84
CA ARG A 94 19.43 17.01 5.52
C ARG A 94 19.11 17.39 4.07
N ASN A 95 19.44 16.54 3.09
CA ASN A 95 19.12 16.80 1.68
C ASN A 95 17.68 16.40 1.31
N VAL A 96 17.07 15.46 2.04
CA VAL A 96 15.67 15.05 1.84
C VAL A 96 14.70 16.18 2.24
N PHE A 97 14.96 16.92 3.31
CA PHE A 97 14.01 17.92 3.86
C PHE A 97 13.65 19.10 2.94
N LEU A 98 14.52 19.54 2.02
CA LEU A 98 14.26 20.70 1.15
C LEU A 98 13.33 20.34 -0.03
N ASN A 99 13.55 19.17 -0.67
CA ASN A 99 12.68 18.62 -1.71
C ASN A 99 11.32 18.15 -1.14
N ASP A 100 11.31 17.80 0.15
CA ASP A 100 10.13 17.32 0.86
C ASP A 100 9.09 18.43 1.13
N ARG A 101 9.49 19.72 1.22
CA ARG A 101 8.51 20.82 1.35
C ARG A 101 7.58 20.93 0.14
N GLN A 102 8.13 20.86 -1.07
CA GLN A 102 7.34 20.94 -2.30
C GLN A 102 6.46 19.69 -2.45
N ALA A 103 7.00 18.50 -2.17
CA ALA A 103 6.25 17.25 -2.20
C ALA A 103 5.09 17.23 -1.18
N ARG A 104 5.33 17.71 0.05
CA ARG A 104 4.31 17.86 1.09
C ARG A 104 3.23 18.85 0.68
N GLN A 105 3.62 19.99 0.12
CA GLN A 105 2.67 21.01 -0.35
C GLN A 105 1.79 20.47 -1.48
N ALA A 106 2.39 19.79 -2.48
CA ALA A 106 1.66 19.13 -3.55
C ALA A 106 0.71 18.04 -3.01
N GLY A 107 1.14 17.26 -2.01
CA GLY A 107 0.31 16.26 -1.35
C GLY A 107 -0.91 16.86 -0.63
N ILE A 108 -0.72 18.00 0.03
CA ILE A 108 -1.81 18.75 0.69
C ILE A 108 -2.80 19.29 -0.34
N GLN A 109 -2.30 19.94 -1.39
CA GLN A 109 -3.13 20.47 -2.48
C GLN A 109 -3.94 19.34 -3.14
N LYS A 110 -3.29 18.21 -3.45
CA LYS A 110 -3.98 17.08 -4.08
C LYS A 110 -5.08 16.51 -3.20
N ARG A 111 -4.86 16.46 -1.89
CA ARG A 111 -5.90 16.04 -0.94
C ARG A 111 -7.05 17.02 -0.89
N GLN A 112 -6.80 18.32 -0.90
CA GLN A 112 -7.86 19.32 -0.95
C GLN A 112 -8.71 19.22 -2.23
N GLU A 113 -8.08 19.03 -3.39
CA GLU A 113 -8.78 18.76 -4.66
C GLU A 113 -9.68 17.53 -4.59
N LEU A 114 -9.20 16.45 -3.95
CA LEU A 114 -9.96 15.22 -3.82
C LEU A 114 -11.13 15.36 -2.86
N VAL A 115 -10.95 16.07 -1.74
CA VAL A 115 -12.03 16.35 -0.78
C VAL A 115 -13.15 17.16 -1.43
N ALA A 116 -12.82 18.12 -2.31
CA ALA A 116 -13.81 18.91 -3.02
C ALA A 116 -14.79 18.07 -3.87
N ARG A 117 -14.44 16.82 -4.19
CA ARG A 117 -15.32 15.87 -4.91
C ARG A 117 -16.33 15.18 -4.00
N PHE A 118 -16.14 15.23 -2.68
CA PHE A 118 -17.06 14.68 -1.70
C PHE A 118 -18.00 15.79 -1.22
N THR A 119 -19.01 16.13 -2.04
CA THR A 119 -20.14 16.96 -1.62
C THR A 119 -21.13 16.15 -0.79
#